data_AF-A0A2R8PKU5-F1
#
_entry.id   AF-A0A2R8PKU5-F1
#
_cell.length_a   1.000
_cell.length_b   1.000
_cell.length_c   1.000
_cell.angle_alpha   90.00
_cell.angle_beta   90.00
_cell.angle_gamma   90.00
#
_symmetry.space_group_name_H-M   'P 1'
#
loop_
_entity.id
_entity.type
_entity.pdbx_description
1 polymer ?
#
loop_
_entity_poly.entity_id
_entity_poly.type
_entity_poly.pdbx_seq_one_letter_code
_entity_poly.pdbx_strand_id
1 'polypeptide(L)'
;MDSELKEEIPVHEEFVLCSGAETQVLKCGPWTDFFYDQSVKRPKLLIFIIPDSNAQEIKDIYGLNGQIEHKLAFLRTHVPKDMKLVLIGHSIGSYFTLQMLKRVPDLPVIRAYLLCPTIERMSESPNGRIATPLLCWFRYVLYATGYLLFKPCPEKIKSFIIKRGLQVMNLENEFSPLNLLEPFCLANVAYLGGQEMMEVVKRDDEAIKEHLCKLTFYYSTIDSWCPKEYYEDIKKDFPEGDIRLCEKNIPHAFNIHFNQEMADMIVDSLKDVLSKM
;
A
#
# COMPACT_ATOMS: atom_id res chain seq x y z
N MET A 1 -11.87 -9.66 -42.44
CA MET A 1 -10.97 -10.42 -41.54
C MET A 1 -10.50 -9.41 -40.52
N ASP A 2 -11.28 -9.25 -39.47
CA ASP A 2 -11.38 -7.94 -38.84
C ASP A 2 -10.47 -7.96 -37.62
N SER A 3 -9.26 -7.43 -37.82
CA SER A 3 -8.33 -7.18 -36.74
C SER A 3 -8.94 -6.09 -35.86
N GLU A 4 -9.52 -6.49 -34.74
CA GLU A 4 -9.83 -5.56 -33.64
C GLU A 4 -8.55 -4.80 -33.30
N LEU A 5 -8.51 -3.52 -33.67
CA LEU A 5 -7.50 -2.61 -33.19
C LEU A 5 -7.70 -2.51 -31.67
N LYS A 6 -6.85 -3.20 -30.93
CA LYS A 6 -6.68 -2.95 -29.49
C LYS A 6 -6.19 -1.51 -29.36
N GLU A 7 -7.12 -0.58 -29.16
CA GLU A 7 -6.79 0.76 -28.70
C GLU A 7 -6.00 0.60 -27.40
N GLU A 8 -4.71 0.89 -27.44
CA GLU A 8 -3.88 0.87 -26.25
C GLU A 8 -4.42 1.96 -25.31
N ILE A 9 -5.13 1.51 -24.26
CA ILE A 9 -5.70 2.40 -23.26
C ILE A 9 -4.54 3.19 -22.65
N PRO A 10 -4.45 4.52 -22.86
CA PRO A 10 -3.31 5.26 -22.33
C PRO A 10 -3.33 5.17 -20.81
N VAL A 11 -2.21 4.70 -20.27
CA VAL A 11 -1.94 4.72 -18.84
C VAL A 11 -1.14 5.97 -18.54
N HIS A 12 -1.55 6.72 -17.54
CA HIS A 12 -0.78 7.82 -16.98
C HIS A 12 -0.50 7.56 -15.50
N GLU A 13 0.73 7.83 -15.10
CA GLU A 13 1.20 7.74 -13.74
C GLU A 13 1.35 9.15 -13.17
N GLU A 14 0.97 9.33 -11.90
CA GLU A 14 1.33 10.50 -11.12
C GLU A 14 1.69 10.07 -9.71
N PHE A 15 2.84 10.53 -9.24
CA PHE A 15 3.25 10.41 -7.85
C PHE A 15 2.74 11.64 -7.09
N VAL A 16 1.54 11.51 -6.52
CA VAL A 16 0.91 12.59 -5.75
C VAL A 16 1.39 12.49 -4.30
N LEU A 17 1.93 13.58 -3.76
CA LEU A 17 2.30 13.68 -2.35
C LEU A 17 1.05 13.92 -1.48
N CYS A 18 0.10 13.00 -1.50
CA CYS A 18 -1.14 13.07 -0.74
C CYS A 18 -0.79 13.16 0.75
N SER A 19 -1.00 14.33 1.36
CA SER A 19 -0.51 14.70 2.69
C SER A 19 0.81 14.01 3.07
N GLY A 20 1.84 14.13 2.22
CA GLY A 20 3.18 13.61 2.49
C GLY A 20 3.37 12.09 2.35
N ALA A 21 2.34 11.33 1.96
CA ALA A 21 2.51 9.96 1.50
C ALA A 21 2.84 9.95 0.00
N GLU A 22 3.96 9.32 -0.36
CA GLU A 22 4.27 8.87 -1.72
C GLU A 22 3.11 8.05 -2.29
N THR A 23 2.15 8.66 -3.00
CA THR A 23 0.92 7.99 -3.44
C THR A 23 0.90 7.88 -4.95
N GLN A 24 1.15 6.66 -5.44
CA GLN A 24 1.18 6.34 -6.86
C GLN A 24 -0.26 6.21 -7.40
N VAL A 25 -0.64 7.14 -8.28
CA VAL A 25 -1.96 7.22 -8.88
C VAL A 25 -1.87 6.82 -10.35
N LEU A 26 -2.27 5.60 -10.67
CA LEU A 26 -2.32 5.07 -12.03
C LEU A 26 -3.70 5.32 -12.64
N LYS A 27 -3.73 5.85 -13.86
CA LYS A 27 -4.93 6.42 -14.50
C LYS A 27 -5.11 5.78 -15.86
N CYS A 28 -6.30 5.28 -16.16
CA CYS A 28 -6.54 4.53 -17.40
C CYS A 28 -7.64 5.17 -18.27
N GLY A 29 -7.28 5.51 -19.50
CA GLY A 29 -8.14 6.16 -20.49
C GLY A 29 -7.69 7.58 -20.81
N PRO A 30 -8.38 8.28 -21.73
CA PRO A 30 -8.02 9.63 -22.13
C PRO A 30 -7.96 10.55 -20.90
N TRP A 31 -6.81 11.20 -20.71
CA TRP A 31 -6.51 12.03 -19.56
C TRP A 31 -6.46 13.51 -19.94
N THR A 32 -7.02 14.35 -19.08
CA THR A 32 -6.78 15.79 -19.00
C THR A 32 -6.61 16.17 -17.54
N ASP A 33 -5.90 17.27 -17.28
CA ASP A 33 -5.52 17.63 -15.93
C ASP A 33 -6.72 18.12 -15.09
N PHE A 34 -7.19 17.25 -14.18
CA PHE A 34 -8.34 17.51 -13.30
C PHE A 34 -8.20 18.79 -12.46
N PHE A 35 -6.97 19.25 -12.19
CA PHE A 35 -6.75 20.47 -11.40
C PHE A 35 -7.06 21.75 -12.18
N TYR A 36 -7.11 21.70 -13.52
CA TYR A 36 -7.20 22.88 -14.38
C TYR A 36 -8.28 22.85 -15.46
N ASP A 37 -8.73 21.69 -15.95
CA ASP A 37 -9.74 21.61 -17.02
C ASP A 37 -10.92 20.69 -16.67
N GLN A 38 -12.12 21.27 -16.61
CA GLN A 38 -13.38 20.57 -16.36
C GLN A 38 -14.15 20.20 -17.63
N SER A 39 -13.66 20.60 -18.82
CA SER A 39 -14.43 20.60 -20.08
C SER A 39 -14.27 19.35 -20.96
N VAL A 40 -13.29 18.48 -20.66
CA VAL A 40 -12.88 17.36 -21.52
C VAL A 40 -13.31 15.99 -20.96
N LYS A 41 -13.30 14.96 -21.82
CA LYS A 41 -13.64 13.57 -21.48
C LYS A 41 -12.82 13.08 -20.28
N ARG A 42 -13.51 12.78 -19.17
CA ARG A 42 -12.91 12.16 -17.98
C ARG A 42 -12.43 10.73 -18.26
N PRO A 43 -11.34 10.25 -17.62
CA PRO A 43 -11.02 8.82 -17.58
C PRO A 43 -12.15 8.02 -16.92
N LYS A 44 -12.23 6.72 -17.21
CA LYS A 44 -13.28 5.83 -16.70
C LYS A 44 -12.87 5.03 -15.45
N LEU A 45 -11.57 4.97 -15.17
CA LEU A 45 -10.98 4.17 -14.10
C LEU A 45 -9.81 4.92 -13.46
N LEU A 46 -9.78 4.88 -12.13
CA LEU A 46 -8.61 5.25 -11.34
C LEU A 46 -8.11 4.02 -10.57
N ILE A 47 -6.83 3.72 -10.69
CA ILE A 47 -6.12 2.70 -9.92
C ILE A 47 -5.32 3.43 -8.84
N PHE A 48 -5.71 3.23 -7.58
CA PHE A 48 -5.12 3.89 -6.43
C PHE A 48 -4.23 2.89 -5.68
N ILE A 49 -2.91 3.03 -5.84
CA ILE A 49 -1.92 2.25 -5.10
C ILE A 49 -1.66 2.98 -3.78
N ILE A 50 -1.55 2.23 -2.68
CA ILE A 50 -1.35 2.78 -1.33
C ILE A 50 0.02 2.37 -0.76
N PRO A 51 1.04 3.25 -0.85
CA PRO A 51 2.26 3.17 -0.06
C PRO A 51 2.15 3.89 1.32
N ASP A 52 3.29 3.90 2.01
CA ASP A 52 3.51 4.51 3.34
C ASP A 52 3.90 6.02 3.28
N SER A 53 4.09 6.70 4.43
CA SER A 53 3.40 7.98 4.63
C SER A 53 3.96 9.01 5.65
N ASN A 54 4.18 10.30 5.27
CA ASN A 54 4.70 11.38 6.16
C ASN A 54 4.55 12.85 5.59
N ALA A 55 3.75 13.85 5.98
CA ALA A 55 2.39 14.10 6.52
C ALA A 55 1.89 15.49 5.96
N GLN A 56 0.61 15.91 6.07
CA GLN A 56 0.13 16.98 7.00
C GLN A 56 -1.42 17.13 7.12
N GLU A 57 -1.85 17.90 8.14
CA GLU A 57 -3.21 18.42 8.48
C GLU A 57 -4.36 17.43 8.84
N ILE A 58 -4.06 16.22 9.31
CA ILE A 58 -5.04 15.32 9.95
C ILE A 58 -4.65 15.00 11.39
N LYS A 59 -5.64 14.82 12.28
CA LYS A 59 -5.38 14.42 13.67
C LYS A 59 -4.73 13.04 13.68
N ASP A 60 -3.56 12.97 14.31
CA ASP A 60 -2.71 11.78 14.36
C ASP A 60 -2.34 11.23 12.98
N ILE A 61 -1.94 12.12 12.06
CA ILE A 61 -1.67 11.77 10.65
C ILE A 61 -0.55 10.73 10.43
N TYR A 62 0.49 10.72 11.26
CA TYR A 62 1.52 9.68 11.22
C TYR A 62 1.05 8.37 11.87
N GLY A 63 -0.17 8.35 12.41
CA GLY A 63 -0.80 7.18 12.98
C GLY A 63 -1.73 6.44 12.00
N LEU A 64 -2.01 5.19 12.35
CA LEU A 64 -2.79 4.23 11.58
C LEU A 64 -4.17 4.76 11.19
N ASN A 65 -4.88 5.39 12.14
CA ASN A 65 -6.17 6.01 11.89
C ASN A 65 -6.06 7.28 11.03
N GLY A 66 -5.02 8.08 11.24
CA GLY A 66 -4.78 9.29 10.44
C GLY A 66 -4.51 8.95 8.98
N GLN A 67 -3.80 7.86 8.70
CA GLN A 67 -3.58 7.37 7.34
C GLN A 67 -4.85 6.89 6.64
N ILE A 68 -5.79 6.29 7.35
CA ILE A 68 -7.10 5.90 6.78
C ILE A 68 -7.92 7.14 6.42
N GLU A 69 -8.10 8.08 7.36
CA GLU A 69 -8.85 9.31 7.06
C GLU A 69 -8.17 10.19 6.01
N HIS A 70 -6.84 10.18 5.94
CA HIS A 70 -6.10 10.88 4.91
C HIS A 70 -6.40 10.33 3.52
N LYS A 71 -6.30 9.01 3.32
CA LYS A 71 -6.57 8.40 2.00
C LYS A 71 -8.05 8.55 1.62
N LEU A 72 -8.97 8.56 2.59
CA LEU A 72 -10.37 8.95 2.37
C LEU A 72 -10.52 10.44 2.03
N ALA A 73 -9.78 11.35 2.66
CA ALA A 73 -9.82 12.78 2.35
C ALA A 73 -9.33 13.08 0.93
N PHE A 74 -8.28 12.40 0.45
CA PHE A 74 -7.85 12.48 -0.94
C PHE A 74 -8.98 12.09 -1.90
N LEU A 75 -9.61 10.91 -1.71
CA LEU A 75 -10.73 10.46 -2.53
C LEU A 75 -11.91 11.44 -2.49
N ARG A 76 -12.27 11.96 -1.30
CA ARG A 76 -13.36 12.94 -1.11
C ARG A 76 -13.10 14.27 -1.81
N THR A 77 -11.85 14.66 -2.03
CA THR A 77 -11.45 15.99 -2.51
C THR A 77 -11.07 16.02 -3.99
N HIS A 78 -10.40 14.98 -4.49
CA HIS A 78 -9.77 14.97 -5.82
C HIS A 78 -10.38 13.97 -6.80
N VAL A 79 -11.19 13.01 -6.35
CA VAL A 79 -11.76 11.97 -7.21
C VAL A 79 -13.25 12.27 -7.49
N PRO A 80 -13.68 12.35 -8.76
CA PRO A 80 -15.10 12.49 -9.11
C PRO A 80 -15.94 11.33 -8.57
N LYS A 81 -17.15 11.62 -8.07
CA LYS A 81 -18.05 10.59 -7.49
C LYS A 81 -18.54 9.55 -8.51
N ASP A 82 -18.46 9.88 -9.80
CA ASP A 82 -18.73 9.05 -10.96
C ASP A 82 -17.55 8.14 -11.38
N MET A 83 -16.37 8.28 -10.75
CA MET A 83 -15.18 7.49 -11.06
C MET A 83 -15.27 6.08 -10.49
N LYS A 84 -15.02 5.05 -11.30
CA LYS A 84 -14.84 3.67 -10.82
C LYS A 84 -13.42 3.50 -10.26
N LEU A 85 -13.29 2.88 -9.09
CA LEU A 85 -12.03 2.71 -8.36
C LEU A 85 -11.51 1.26 -8.34
N VAL A 86 -10.22 1.10 -8.59
CA VAL A 86 -9.46 -0.10 -8.17
C VAL A 86 -8.51 0.31 -7.05
N LEU A 87 -8.56 -0.38 -5.92
CA LEU A 87 -7.64 -0.16 -4.80
C LEU A 87 -6.57 -1.26 -4.81
N ILE A 88 -5.31 -0.89 -4.59
CA ILE A 88 -4.21 -1.84 -4.44
C ILE A 88 -3.48 -1.53 -3.12
N GLY A 89 -3.70 -2.39 -2.14
CA GLY A 89 -3.06 -2.31 -0.83
C GLY A 89 -1.97 -3.36 -0.68
N HIS A 90 -0.72 -2.93 -0.47
CA HIS A 90 0.38 -3.82 -0.07
C HIS A 90 0.58 -3.74 1.45
N SER A 91 0.80 -4.88 2.11
CA SER A 91 1.08 -4.93 3.54
C SER A 91 -0.03 -4.18 4.31
N ILE A 92 0.32 -3.18 5.12
CA ILE A 92 -0.63 -2.37 5.90
C ILE A 92 -1.62 -1.60 5.01
N GLY A 93 -1.26 -1.34 3.74
CA GLY A 93 -2.17 -0.85 2.71
C GLY A 93 -3.41 -1.75 2.50
N SER A 94 -3.31 -3.04 2.83
CA SER A 94 -4.47 -3.95 2.85
C SER A 94 -5.42 -3.63 4.00
N TYR A 95 -4.89 -3.38 5.21
CA TYR A 95 -5.70 -2.95 6.35
C TYR A 95 -6.32 -1.56 6.10
N PHE A 96 -5.54 -0.62 5.55
CA PHE A 96 -6.08 0.67 5.10
C PHE A 96 -7.23 0.50 4.10
N THR A 97 -7.07 -0.37 3.10
CA THR A 97 -8.11 -0.65 2.10
C THR A 97 -9.39 -1.20 2.74
N LEU A 98 -9.29 -2.17 3.67
CA LEU A 98 -10.45 -2.69 4.39
C LEU A 98 -11.13 -1.63 5.25
N GLN A 99 -10.36 -0.83 6.00
CA GLN A 99 -10.92 0.24 6.84
C GLN A 99 -11.51 1.40 6.03
N MET A 100 -10.97 1.71 4.85
CA MET A 100 -11.55 2.69 3.92
C MET A 100 -12.93 2.23 3.42
N LEU A 101 -13.06 0.97 3.00
CA LEU A 101 -14.33 0.39 2.59
C LEU A 101 -15.34 0.37 3.74
N LYS A 102 -14.95 -0.13 4.92
CA LYS A 102 -15.79 -0.17 6.13
C LYS A 102 -16.33 1.19 6.56
N ARG A 103 -15.54 2.26 6.41
CA ARG A 103 -15.92 3.63 6.79
C ARG A 103 -16.77 4.34 5.73
N VAL A 104 -16.66 3.94 4.47
CA VAL A 104 -17.42 4.49 3.35
C VAL A 104 -17.84 3.36 2.38
N PRO A 105 -18.85 2.54 2.72
CA PRO A 105 -19.27 1.39 1.91
C PRO A 105 -19.70 1.77 0.48
N ASP A 106 -20.24 2.98 0.32
CA ASP A 106 -20.64 3.61 -0.95
C ASP A 106 -19.45 4.00 -1.85
N LEU A 107 -18.21 3.74 -1.46
CA LEU A 107 -17.05 3.96 -2.33
C LEU A 107 -17.23 3.17 -3.65
N PRO A 108 -17.05 3.81 -4.83
CA PRO A 108 -17.27 3.20 -6.15
C PRO A 108 -16.17 2.22 -6.57
N VAL A 109 -15.68 1.43 -5.61
CA VAL A 109 -14.68 0.38 -5.78
C VAL A 109 -15.30 -0.82 -6.49
N ILE A 110 -14.73 -1.15 -7.65
CA ILE A 110 -15.06 -2.34 -8.45
C ILE A 110 -14.21 -3.54 -8.05
N ARG A 111 -12.97 -3.31 -7.59
CA ARG A 111 -12.03 -4.34 -7.14
C ARG A 111 -11.02 -3.77 -6.16
N ALA A 112 -10.66 -4.55 -5.15
CA ALA A 112 -9.58 -4.26 -4.22
C ALA A 112 -8.60 -5.45 -4.17
N TYR A 113 -7.33 -5.19 -4.47
CA TYR A 113 -6.27 -6.18 -4.39
C TYR A 113 -5.49 -5.99 -3.08
N LEU A 114 -5.46 -7.04 -2.26
CA LEU A 114 -4.88 -7.06 -0.92
C LEU A 114 -3.63 -7.96 -0.95
N LEU A 115 -2.46 -7.35 -1.10
CA LEU A 115 -1.18 -8.00 -1.40
C LEU A 115 -0.35 -8.17 -0.11
N CYS A 116 0.05 -9.40 0.19
CA CYS A 116 0.75 -9.74 1.44
C CYS A 116 0.04 -9.15 2.68
N PRO A 117 -1.26 -9.44 2.89
CA PRO A 117 -2.16 -8.54 3.61
C PRO A 117 -2.01 -8.61 5.15
N THR A 118 -1.30 -7.65 5.75
CA THR A 118 -1.23 -7.49 7.21
C THR A 118 -2.53 -6.87 7.74
N ILE A 119 -3.54 -7.72 7.89
CA ILE A 119 -4.90 -7.34 8.32
C ILE A 119 -5.29 -7.94 9.68
N GLU A 120 -4.41 -8.76 10.27
CA GLU A 120 -4.61 -9.45 11.54
C GLU A 120 -3.26 -9.90 12.13
N ARG A 121 -3.25 -10.20 13.44
CA ARG A 121 -2.17 -10.90 14.17
C ARG A 121 -0.75 -10.35 13.86
N MET A 122 -0.61 -9.05 13.62
CA MET A 122 0.60 -8.49 13.03
C MET A 122 1.83 -8.62 13.93
N SER A 123 1.67 -8.36 15.24
CA SER A 123 2.70 -8.57 16.27
C SER A 123 2.93 -10.05 16.64
N GLU A 124 1.99 -10.94 16.32
CA GLU A 124 2.12 -12.39 16.51
C GLU A 124 2.85 -13.08 15.34
N SER A 125 3.04 -12.41 14.21
CA SER A 125 3.78 -12.93 13.06
C SER A 125 5.28 -13.16 13.38
N PRO A 126 6.01 -14.00 12.63
CA PRO A 126 7.45 -14.22 12.83
C PRO A 126 8.28 -12.93 12.87
N ASN A 127 8.04 -12.00 11.95
CA ASN A 127 8.68 -10.69 11.95
C ASN A 127 8.12 -9.77 13.05
N GLY A 128 6.80 -9.80 13.29
CA GLY A 128 6.12 -9.02 14.32
C GLY A 128 6.67 -9.25 15.72
N ARG A 129 7.00 -10.50 16.08
CA ARG A 129 7.61 -10.84 17.37
C ARG A 129 9.00 -10.21 17.57
N ILE A 130 9.72 -9.95 16.48
CA ILE A 130 11.04 -9.32 16.48
C ILE A 130 10.92 -7.79 16.43
N ALA A 131 9.95 -7.27 15.68
CA ALA A 131 9.74 -5.84 15.48
C ALA A 131 9.01 -5.16 16.66
N THR A 132 8.02 -5.81 17.27
CA THR A 132 7.20 -5.24 18.36
C THR A 132 8.02 -4.69 19.53
N PRO A 133 9.06 -5.38 20.06
CA PRO A 133 9.92 -4.82 21.10
C PRO A 133 10.62 -3.51 20.65
N LEU A 134 11.06 -3.43 19.40
CA LEU A 134 11.76 -2.26 18.85
C LEU A 134 10.82 -1.08 18.62
N LEU A 135 9.65 -1.33 18.02
CA LEU A 135 8.67 -0.32 17.60
C LEU A 135 7.76 0.16 18.74
N CYS A 136 7.46 -0.70 19.73
CA CYS A 136 6.56 -0.35 20.83
C CYS A 136 7.33 0.02 22.10
N TRP A 137 8.29 -0.81 22.53
CA TRP A 137 8.95 -0.66 23.85
C TRP A 137 10.21 0.19 23.79
N PHE A 138 11.08 -0.05 22.81
CA PHE A 138 12.36 0.65 22.66
C PHE A 138 12.31 1.88 21.73
N ARG A 139 11.12 2.30 21.28
CA ARG A 139 10.97 3.42 20.33
C ARG A 139 11.67 4.71 20.75
N TYR A 140 11.60 5.09 22.02
CA TYR A 140 12.30 6.29 22.52
C TYR A 140 13.83 6.15 22.50
N VAL A 141 14.35 4.92 22.64
CA VAL A 141 15.78 4.63 22.45
C VAL A 141 16.14 4.75 20.97
N LEU A 142 15.32 4.20 20.06
CA LEU A 142 15.49 4.34 18.61
C LEU A 142 15.46 5.81 18.16
N TYR A 143 14.55 6.63 18.72
CA TYR A 143 14.47 8.06 18.41
C TYR A 143 15.72 8.79 18.91
N ALA A 144 16.18 8.49 20.14
CA ALA A 144 17.37 9.09 20.72
C ALA A 144 18.65 8.70 19.96
N THR A 145 18.84 7.42 19.63
CA THR A 145 20.02 6.98 18.87
C THR A 145 19.98 7.49 17.43
N GLY A 146 18.83 7.41 16.74
CA GLY A 146 18.66 7.96 15.39
C GLY A 146 18.95 9.46 15.33
N TYR A 147 18.42 10.24 16.28
CA TYR A 147 18.71 11.68 16.39
C TYR A 147 20.19 11.96 16.66
N LEU A 148 20.81 11.26 17.63
CA LEU A 148 22.21 11.47 18.00
C LEU A 148 23.20 11.03 16.92
N LEU A 149 22.86 10.02 16.11
CA LEU A 149 23.71 9.50 15.04
C LEU A 149 23.53 10.29 13.74
N PHE A 150 22.29 10.51 13.29
CA PHE A 150 22.04 11.06 11.94
C PHE A 150 21.95 12.58 11.90
N LYS A 151 21.52 13.27 12.96
CA LYS A 151 21.45 14.75 12.95
C LYS A 151 22.81 15.45 12.83
N PRO A 152 23.92 15.00 13.48
CA PRO A 152 25.24 15.58 13.25
C PRO A 152 25.93 15.00 12.00
N CYS A 153 25.32 14.03 11.29
CA CYS A 153 25.93 13.36 10.15
C CYS A 153 25.76 14.20 8.87
N PRO A 154 26.85 14.64 8.20
CA PRO A 154 26.74 15.40 6.97
C PRO A 154 25.99 14.64 5.87
N GLU A 155 25.18 15.35 5.07
CA GLU A 155 24.37 14.77 3.98
C GLU A 155 25.16 13.90 3.00
N LYS A 156 26.43 14.25 2.73
CA LYS A 156 27.31 13.45 1.88
C LYS A 156 27.59 12.05 2.44
N ILE A 157 27.63 11.92 3.77
CA ILE A 157 27.82 10.64 4.47
C ILE A 157 26.51 9.86 4.53
N LYS A 158 25.38 10.50 4.90
CA LYS A 158 24.05 9.87 4.84
C LYS A 158 23.75 9.32 3.43
N SER A 159 23.94 10.15 2.39
CA SER A 159 23.77 9.75 0.99
C SER A 159 24.73 8.63 0.56
N PHE A 160 25.99 8.62 1.02
CA PHE A 160 26.93 7.53 0.74
C PHE A 160 26.50 6.22 1.42
N ILE A 161 26.06 6.27 2.69
CA ILE A 161 25.56 5.10 3.42
C ILE A 161 24.33 4.51 2.71
N ILE A 162 23.36 5.35 2.34
CA ILE A 162 22.14 4.87 1.65
C ILE A 162 22.50 4.29 0.28
N LYS A 163 23.35 4.95 -0.52
CA LYS A 163 23.81 4.41 -1.82
C LYS A 163 24.57 3.10 -1.67
N ARG A 164 25.35 2.90 -0.59
CA ARG A 164 25.96 1.60 -0.28
C ARG A 164 24.95 0.55 0.13
N GLY A 165 23.91 0.93 0.89
CA GLY A 165 22.79 0.05 1.23
C GLY A 165 22.04 -0.42 -0.02
N LEU A 166 21.61 0.51 -0.88
CA LEU A 166 20.92 0.22 -2.14
C LEU A 166 21.79 -0.66 -3.07
N GLN A 167 23.08 -0.40 -3.18
CA GLN A 167 24.03 -1.26 -3.92
C GLN A 167 24.11 -2.69 -3.36
N VAL A 168 24.13 -2.86 -2.04
CA VAL A 168 24.13 -4.21 -1.41
C VAL A 168 22.77 -4.91 -1.59
N MET A 169 21.70 -4.13 -1.70
CA MET A 169 20.34 -4.61 -1.98
C MET A 169 20.03 -4.74 -3.49
N ASN A 170 21.02 -4.60 -4.39
CA ASN A 170 20.82 -4.61 -5.86
C ASN A 170 19.68 -3.70 -6.35
N LEU A 171 19.40 -2.59 -5.65
CA LEU A 171 18.41 -1.59 -6.05
C LEU A 171 19.07 -0.54 -6.94
N GLU A 172 18.44 -0.24 -8.07
CA GLU A 172 18.84 0.89 -8.90
C GLU A 172 18.56 2.23 -8.19
N ASN A 173 19.22 3.31 -8.64
CA ASN A 173 19.25 4.59 -7.91
C ASN A 173 17.99 5.46 -8.14
N GLU A 174 16.84 4.84 -8.45
CA GLU A 174 15.58 5.53 -8.72
C GLU A 174 14.94 6.11 -7.46
N PHE A 175 15.13 5.45 -6.31
CA PHE A 175 14.69 5.97 -5.01
C PHE A 175 15.47 7.22 -4.61
N SER A 176 14.79 8.37 -4.57
CA SER A 176 15.33 9.62 -4.01
C SER A 176 15.62 9.44 -2.51
N PRO A 177 16.90 9.36 -2.09
CA PRO A 177 17.23 8.82 -0.77
C PRO A 177 17.15 9.84 0.36
N LEU A 178 16.69 11.06 0.09
CA LEU A 178 16.97 12.25 0.90
C LEU A 178 16.35 12.22 2.32
N ASN A 179 15.23 11.52 2.51
CA ASN A 179 14.49 11.53 3.78
C ASN A 179 14.65 10.24 4.60
N LEU A 180 15.24 9.16 4.06
CA LEU A 180 15.27 7.83 4.69
C LEU A 180 16.03 7.76 6.03
N LEU A 181 16.99 8.67 6.24
CA LEU A 181 17.76 8.77 7.49
C LEU A 181 17.44 10.05 8.29
N GLU A 182 16.35 10.75 7.96
CA GLU A 182 15.93 11.90 8.75
C GLU A 182 15.31 11.46 10.09
N PRO A 183 15.77 11.98 11.24
CA PRO A 183 15.29 11.53 12.55
C PRO A 183 13.78 11.64 12.75
N PHE A 184 13.12 12.59 12.08
CA PHE A 184 11.66 12.72 12.11
C PHE A 184 10.96 11.61 11.33
N CYS A 185 11.41 11.32 10.09
CA CYS A 185 10.86 10.22 9.29
C CYS A 185 11.05 8.86 10.00
N LEU A 186 12.23 8.62 10.58
CA LEU A 186 12.49 7.42 11.40
C LEU A 186 11.56 7.34 12.62
N ALA A 187 11.32 8.45 13.32
CA ALA A 187 10.41 8.49 14.46
C ALA A 187 8.94 8.27 14.07
N ASN A 188 8.53 8.75 12.90
CA ASN A 188 7.17 8.61 12.38
C ASN A 188 6.90 7.19 11.88
N VAL A 189 7.82 6.58 11.12
CA VAL A 189 7.71 5.17 10.69
C VAL A 189 7.66 4.24 11.91
N ALA A 190 8.50 4.48 12.93
CA ALA A 190 8.46 3.70 14.15
C ALA A 190 7.24 4.00 15.05
N TYR A 191 6.61 5.18 14.91
CA TYR A 191 5.33 5.49 15.56
C TYR A 191 4.17 4.74 14.89
N LEU A 192 4.09 4.79 13.55
CA LEU A 192 3.09 4.07 12.76
C LEU A 192 3.19 2.57 12.99
N GLY A 193 4.37 1.98 12.75
CA GLY A 193 4.63 0.57 13.02
C GLY A 193 4.38 0.19 14.48
N GLY A 194 4.60 1.11 15.42
CA GLY A 194 4.26 0.93 16.84
C GLY A 194 2.75 0.88 17.13
N GLN A 195 1.90 1.52 16.32
CA GLN A 195 0.43 1.36 16.34
C GLN A 195 -0.01 0.11 15.58
N GLU A 196 0.58 -0.18 14.41
CA GLU A 196 0.29 -1.39 13.62
C GLU A 196 0.37 -2.67 14.46
N MET A 197 1.47 -2.86 15.20
CA MET A 197 1.67 -4.01 16.09
C MET A 197 0.62 -4.13 17.21
N MET A 198 -0.06 -3.03 17.57
CA MET A 198 -0.97 -2.93 18.71
C MET A 198 -2.45 -2.90 18.30
N GLU A 199 -2.77 -2.47 17.09
CA GLU A 199 -4.15 -2.31 16.59
C GLU A 199 -4.51 -3.39 15.54
N VAL A 200 -3.56 -3.88 14.74
CA VAL A 200 -3.78 -4.89 13.70
C VAL A 200 -3.75 -6.30 14.31
N VAL A 201 -4.72 -6.56 15.20
CA VAL A 201 -4.78 -7.78 16.04
C VAL A 201 -5.86 -8.76 15.55
N LYS A 202 -7.15 -8.39 15.57
CA LYS A 202 -8.25 -9.23 15.06
C LYS A 202 -8.56 -8.86 13.61
N ARG A 203 -8.74 -9.87 12.75
CA ARG A 203 -9.27 -9.67 11.39
C ARG A 203 -10.68 -9.07 11.42
N ASP A 204 -10.95 -8.14 10.52
CA ASP A 204 -12.25 -7.48 10.37
C ASP A 204 -13.20 -8.33 9.48
N ASP A 205 -13.52 -9.53 9.95
CA ASP A 205 -14.33 -10.53 9.23
C ASP A 205 -15.68 -9.96 8.77
N GLU A 206 -16.27 -9.06 9.56
CA GLU A 206 -17.51 -8.37 9.27
C GLU A 206 -17.39 -7.51 8.00
N ALA A 207 -16.34 -6.68 7.89
CA ALA A 207 -16.09 -5.86 6.71
C ALA A 207 -15.60 -6.67 5.49
N ILE A 208 -14.84 -7.75 5.72
CA ILE A 208 -14.46 -8.69 4.66
C ILE A 208 -15.71 -9.33 4.06
N LYS A 209 -16.65 -9.78 4.89
CA LYS A 209 -17.92 -10.38 4.46
C LYS A 209 -18.81 -9.42 3.68
N GLU A 210 -18.91 -8.17 4.12
CA GLU A 210 -19.72 -7.14 3.44
C GLU A 210 -19.21 -6.82 2.03
N HIS A 211 -17.90 -6.95 1.80
CA HIS A 211 -17.26 -6.54 0.54
C HIS A 211 -16.65 -7.69 -0.26
N LEU A 212 -16.82 -8.95 0.15
CA LEU A 212 -16.07 -10.11 -0.33
C LEU A 212 -16.01 -10.25 -1.86
N CYS A 213 -17.10 -9.92 -2.56
CA CYS A 213 -17.16 -9.96 -4.03
C CYS A 213 -16.23 -8.95 -4.73
N LYS A 214 -15.87 -7.85 -4.05
CA LYS A 214 -14.92 -6.84 -4.50
C LYS A 214 -13.47 -7.17 -4.12
N LEU A 215 -13.22 -8.07 -3.17
CA LEU A 215 -11.88 -8.32 -2.63
C LEU A 215 -11.16 -9.46 -3.39
N THR A 216 -9.87 -9.27 -3.65
CA THR A 216 -8.94 -10.35 -4.04
C THR A 216 -7.73 -10.32 -3.10
N PHE A 217 -7.47 -11.42 -2.40
CA PHE A 217 -6.34 -11.55 -1.47
C PHE A 217 -5.19 -12.33 -2.13
N TYR A 218 -3.95 -11.84 -1.98
CA TYR A 218 -2.73 -12.50 -2.44
C TYR A 218 -1.75 -12.69 -1.28
N TYR A 219 -1.61 -13.93 -0.81
CA TYR A 219 -0.58 -14.35 0.15
C TYR A 219 0.62 -14.96 -0.59
N SER A 220 1.76 -15.14 0.08
CA SER A 220 2.89 -15.92 -0.46
C SER A 220 3.43 -16.95 0.53
N THR A 221 4.05 -18.00 -0.01
CA THR A 221 4.59 -19.15 0.73
C THR A 221 5.73 -18.81 1.70
N ILE A 222 6.40 -17.66 1.53
CA ILE A 222 7.56 -17.25 2.34
C ILE A 222 7.35 -15.93 3.11
N ASP A 223 6.09 -15.52 3.30
CA ASP A 223 5.79 -14.26 3.98
C ASP A 223 5.88 -14.38 5.51
N SER A 224 6.93 -13.79 6.10
CA SER A 224 7.17 -13.76 7.55
C SER A 224 6.38 -12.69 8.32
N TRP A 225 5.54 -11.89 7.65
CA TRP A 225 4.55 -10.99 8.26
C TRP A 225 3.13 -11.56 8.17
N CYS A 226 2.82 -12.26 7.07
CA CYS A 226 1.53 -12.90 6.80
C CYS A 226 1.72 -14.40 6.49
N PRO A 227 2.02 -15.24 7.51
CA PRO A 227 2.33 -16.65 7.32
C PRO A 227 1.25 -17.44 6.58
N LYS A 228 1.63 -18.60 6.02
CA LYS A 228 0.73 -19.48 5.26
C LYS A 228 -0.50 -19.91 6.06
N GLU A 229 -0.37 -20.01 7.37
CA GLU A 229 -1.46 -20.26 8.32
C GLU A 229 -2.57 -19.19 8.22
N TYR A 230 -2.24 -17.92 7.97
CA TYR A 230 -3.23 -16.84 7.84
C TYR A 230 -4.01 -16.98 6.51
N TYR A 231 -3.35 -17.45 5.45
CA TYR A 231 -4.02 -17.84 4.20
C TYR A 231 -4.96 -19.04 4.41
N GLU A 232 -4.54 -20.05 5.16
CA GLU A 232 -5.35 -21.23 5.45
C GLU A 232 -6.58 -20.90 6.31
N ASP A 233 -6.41 -20.06 7.33
CA ASP A 233 -7.50 -19.53 8.15
C ASP A 233 -8.52 -18.75 7.30
N ILE A 234 -8.10 -17.71 6.57
CA ILE A 234 -9.04 -16.88 5.80
C ILE A 234 -9.70 -17.67 4.65
N LYS A 235 -9.00 -18.63 4.03
CA LYS A 235 -9.58 -19.46 2.95
C LYS A 235 -10.59 -20.48 3.46
N LYS A 236 -10.45 -20.93 4.71
CA LYS A 236 -11.42 -21.77 5.42
C LYS A 236 -12.65 -20.99 5.85
N ASP A 237 -12.47 -19.77 6.33
CA ASP A 237 -13.57 -18.92 6.84
C ASP A 237 -14.38 -18.27 5.69
N PHE A 238 -13.75 -18.01 4.54
CA PHE A 238 -14.36 -17.46 3.33
C PHE A 238 -14.07 -18.34 2.08
N PRO A 239 -14.63 -19.56 1.99
CA PRO A 239 -14.33 -20.51 0.91
C PRO A 239 -14.74 -20.01 -0.48
N GLU A 240 -15.76 -19.16 -0.59
CA GLU A 240 -16.18 -18.48 -1.82
C GLU A 240 -15.33 -17.25 -2.19
N GLY A 241 -14.44 -16.79 -1.29
CA GLY A 241 -13.57 -15.63 -1.52
C GLY A 241 -12.46 -15.87 -2.54
N ASP A 242 -12.14 -14.83 -3.32
CA ASP A 242 -11.02 -14.80 -4.26
C ASP A 242 -9.68 -14.63 -3.49
N ILE A 243 -9.24 -15.72 -2.89
CA ILE A 243 -8.10 -15.79 -1.96
C ILE A 243 -7.06 -16.73 -2.57
N ARG A 244 -5.88 -16.18 -2.88
CA ARG A 244 -4.83 -16.82 -3.69
C ARG A 244 -3.54 -16.94 -2.87
N LEU A 245 -2.84 -18.06 -3.02
CA LEU A 245 -1.48 -18.27 -2.48
C LEU A 245 -0.49 -18.29 -3.64
N CYS A 246 0.54 -17.44 -3.57
CA CYS A 246 1.59 -17.39 -4.58
C CYS A 246 2.75 -18.32 -4.20
N GLU A 247 2.84 -19.46 -4.90
CA GLU A 247 3.89 -20.48 -4.73
C GLU A 247 5.24 -20.09 -5.37
N LYS A 248 5.33 -18.94 -6.05
CA LYS A 248 6.56 -18.41 -6.65
C LYS A 248 7.64 -17.98 -5.63
N ASN A 249 7.41 -18.18 -4.32
CA ASN A 249 8.28 -17.76 -3.21
C ASN A 249 8.65 -16.27 -3.28
N ILE A 250 7.62 -15.43 -3.44
CA ILE A 250 7.76 -13.98 -3.49
C ILE A 250 7.86 -13.45 -2.04
N PRO A 251 8.90 -12.67 -1.68
CA PRO A 251 9.04 -12.13 -0.34
C PRO A 251 7.99 -11.04 -0.07
N HIS A 252 7.69 -10.77 1.21
CA HIS A 252 6.75 -9.72 1.60
C HIS A 252 7.10 -8.34 0.99
N ALA A 253 8.39 -8.00 0.93
CA ALA A 253 8.91 -6.81 0.26
C ALA A 253 9.14 -7.06 -1.25
N PHE A 254 8.12 -7.57 -1.95
CA PHE A 254 8.19 -7.92 -3.37
C PHE A 254 8.55 -6.71 -4.25
N ASN A 255 8.19 -5.50 -3.80
CA ASN A 255 8.47 -4.24 -4.48
C ASN A 255 9.96 -4.01 -4.81
N ILE A 256 10.88 -4.69 -4.10
CA ILE A 256 12.33 -4.59 -4.25
C ILE A 256 12.86 -5.40 -5.46
N HIS A 257 12.34 -6.61 -5.70
CA HIS A 257 12.93 -7.60 -6.63
C HIS A 257 11.94 -8.45 -7.44
N PHE A 258 10.64 -8.37 -7.12
CA PHE A 258 9.55 -9.17 -7.71
C PHE A 258 8.36 -8.28 -8.08
N ASN A 259 8.65 -7.01 -8.39
CA ASN A 259 7.65 -5.98 -8.66
C ASN A 259 6.94 -6.25 -10.00
N GLN A 260 7.68 -6.63 -11.04
CA GLN A 260 7.13 -7.03 -12.34
C GLN A 260 6.26 -8.28 -12.21
N GLU A 261 6.72 -9.35 -11.55
CA GLU A 261 5.94 -10.59 -11.41
C GLU A 261 4.65 -10.39 -10.62
N MET A 262 4.64 -9.49 -9.63
CA MET A 262 3.42 -9.10 -8.92
C MET A 262 2.51 -8.24 -9.80
N ALA A 263 3.07 -7.26 -10.53
CA ALA A 263 2.32 -6.41 -11.45
C ALA A 263 1.64 -7.23 -12.55
N ASP A 264 2.34 -8.18 -13.18
CA ASP A 264 1.79 -9.07 -14.22
C ASP A 264 0.58 -9.87 -13.71
N MET A 265 0.69 -10.47 -12.51
CA MET A 265 -0.40 -11.23 -11.88
C MET A 265 -1.63 -10.37 -11.56
N ILE A 266 -1.43 -9.10 -11.20
CA ILE A 266 -2.52 -8.15 -10.96
C ILE A 266 -3.12 -7.67 -12.29
N VAL A 267 -2.28 -7.35 -13.27
CA VAL A 267 -2.66 -6.84 -14.60
C VAL A 267 -3.51 -7.88 -15.35
N ASP A 268 -3.14 -9.15 -15.33
CA ASP A 268 -3.97 -10.22 -15.94
C ASP A 268 -5.30 -10.39 -15.21
N SER A 269 -5.30 -10.38 -13.88
CA SER A 269 -6.54 -10.39 -13.08
C SER A 269 -7.40 -9.14 -13.30
N LEU A 270 -6.81 -8.00 -13.65
CA LEU A 270 -7.50 -6.73 -13.89
C LEU A 270 -8.11 -6.66 -15.31
N LYS A 271 -7.45 -7.23 -16.34
CA LYS A 271 -8.04 -7.40 -17.68
C LYS A 271 -9.38 -8.13 -17.60
N ASP A 272 -9.45 -9.16 -16.76
CA ASP A 272 -10.65 -9.96 -16.50
C ASP A 272 -11.74 -9.23 -15.71
N VAL A 273 -11.42 -8.14 -14.99
CA VAL A 273 -12.42 -7.26 -14.38
C VAL A 273 -12.92 -6.24 -15.41
N LEU A 274 -11.99 -5.63 -16.17
CA LEU A 274 -12.30 -4.57 -17.13
C LEU A 274 -13.07 -5.06 -18.37
N SER A 275 -12.92 -6.33 -18.76
CA SER A 275 -13.70 -6.93 -19.86
C SER A 275 -15.18 -7.17 -19.53
N LYS A 276 -15.60 -6.91 -18.28
CA LYS A 276 -16.96 -7.17 -17.77
C LYS A 276 -17.72 -5.86 -17.39
N MET A 277 -17.32 -4.70 -17.95
CA MET A 277 -17.64 -3.36 -17.43
C MET A 277 -18.19 -2.32 -18.41
#